data_AF-A0A135VII1-F1
#
_entry.id   AF-A0A135VII1-F1
#
_cell.length_a   1.000
_cell.length_b   1.000
_cell.length_c   1.000
_cell.angle_alpha   90.00
_cell.angle_beta   90.00
_cell.angle_gamma   90.00
#
_symmetry.space_group_name_H-M   'P 1'
#
loop_
_entity.id
_entity.type
_entity.pdbx_description
1 polymer ?
#
loop_
_entity_poly.entity_id
_entity_poly.type
_entity_poly.pdbx_seq_one_letter_code
_entity_poly.pdbx_strand_id
1 'polypeptide(L)'
;MTETVQERIMCPVCGGPVSVDKRDKVNRCEYCASPVLGPSQSRDCVNHPDVLAKEVCHVCGDLVCEDCMQKRVGEYGGKLLTIVNCEKQSCVAESDWAKPLNEEYQKLINMDWADRIDNIILRITGFGAIIMMVFELIFFIGVIFYQYLTPWSIPPISLTLTSTFVLGPVIMIPATILVLSILGNLLAAILLQSALQVFVHDRQLGAGLTLLVIIVLEVAHLLFRGIYFGLLSLPDPYFLPIMIGAFLFGTILVFFGSLMAIYVGNKKRVQFKDAREKLNLSIQSGIEGILERT
;
A
#
# COMPACT_ATOMS: atom_id res chain seq x y z
N MET A 1 -27.89 -54.62 -12.61
CA MET A 1 -27.58 -53.42 -11.80
C MET A 1 -26.33 -53.76 -11.00
N THR A 2 -25.16 -53.36 -11.49
CA THR A 2 -23.88 -53.54 -10.79
C THR A 2 -23.74 -52.39 -9.80
N GLU A 3 -23.83 -52.67 -8.50
CA GLU A 3 -23.45 -51.73 -7.45
C GLU A 3 -21.99 -51.32 -7.68
N THR A 4 -21.78 -50.07 -8.11
CA THR A 4 -20.46 -49.46 -8.08
C THR A 4 -20.10 -49.26 -6.61
N VAL A 5 -19.26 -50.15 -6.07
CA VAL A 5 -18.66 -49.99 -4.74
C VAL A 5 -17.95 -48.64 -4.73
N GLN A 6 -18.53 -47.65 -4.04
CA GLN A 6 -17.90 -46.36 -3.80
C GLN A 6 -16.73 -46.58 -2.84
N GLU A 7 -15.51 -46.57 -3.38
CA GLU A 7 -14.31 -46.64 -2.59
C GLU A 7 -14.13 -45.32 -1.83
N ARG A 8 -14.02 -45.39 -0.50
CA ARG A 8 -13.74 -44.23 0.35
C ARG A 8 -12.30 -44.28 0.81
N ILE A 9 -11.57 -43.21 0.54
CA ILE A 9 -10.18 -43.04 0.97
C ILE A 9 -10.08 -41.89 1.96
N MET A 10 -9.02 -41.86 2.76
CA MET A 10 -8.76 -40.77 3.70
C MET A 10 -7.91 -39.69 3.03
N CYS A 11 -8.29 -38.42 3.20
CA CYS A 11 -7.54 -37.30 2.68
C CYS A 11 -6.18 -37.21 3.42
N PRO A 12 -5.05 -37.21 2.70
CA PRO A 12 -3.72 -37.15 3.32
C PRO A 12 -3.43 -35.81 4.00
N VAL A 13 -4.20 -34.76 3.69
CA VAL A 13 -3.99 -33.40 4.22
C VAL A 13 -4.70 -33.19 5.56
N CYS A 14 -5.99 -33.54 5.63
CA CYS A 14 -6.82 -33.26 6.81
C CYS A 14 -7.40 -34.51 7.49
N GLY A 15 -7.15 -35.71 6.96
CA GLY A 15 -7.75 -36.96 7.45
C GLY A 15 -9.25 -37.08 7.19
N GLY A 16 -9.88 -36.15 6.46
CA GLY A 16 -11.30 -36.23 6.11
C GLY A 16 -11.60 -37.33 5.07
N PRO A 17 -12.81 -37.90 5.05
CA PRO A 17 -13.20 -38.86 4.03
C PRO A 17 -13.25 -38.24 2.64
N VAL A 18 -12.89 -39.03 1.62
CA VAL A 18 -12.99 -38.68 0.20
C VAL A 18 -13.71 -39.82 -0.52
N SER A 19 -14.83 -39.51 -1.17
CA SER A 19 -15.56 -40.45 -2.02
C SER A 19 -14.91 -40.49 -3.41
N VAL A 20 -14.41 -41.66 -3.83
CA VAL A 20 -13.81 -41.86 -5.16
C VAL A 20 -14.91 -42.20 -6.16
N ASP A 21 -15.59 -41.16 -6.66
CA ASP A 21 -16.71 -41.34 -7.60
C ASP A 21 -16.27 -41.41 -9.06
N LYS A 22 -15.13 -40.79 -9.39
CA LYS A 22 -14.61 -40.71 -10.75
C LYS A 22 -13.26 -41.40 -10.81
N ARG A 23 -13.17 -42.47 -11.61
CA ARG A 23 -11.91 -43.22 -11.82
C ARG A 23 -10.89 -42.47 -12.65
N ASP A 24 -11.35 -41.57 -13.52
CA ASP A 24 -10.49 -40.88 -14.49
C ASP A 24 -10.19 -39.43 -14.10
N LYS A 25 -10.65 -38.97 -12.93
CA LYS A 25 -10.53 -37.57 -12.49
C LYS A 25 -10.15 -37.45 -11.03
N VAL A 26 -9.57 -36.30 -10.68
CA VAL A 26 -9.20 -35.99 -9.30
C VAL A 26 -10.45 -35.82 -8.44
N ASN A 27 -10.47 -36.48 -7.29
CA ASN A 27 -11.54 -36.36 -6.30
C ASN A 27 -11.19 -35.23 -5.32
N ARG A 28 -12.18 -34.52 -4.79
CA ARG A 28 -11.94 -33.45 -3.81
C ARG A 28 -12.38 -33.88 -2.43
N CYS A 29 -11.56 -33.63 -1.42
CA CYS A 29 -11.95 -33.87 -0.04
C CYS A 29 -13.14 -32.97 0.34
N GLU A 30 -14.19 -33.55 0.92
CA GLU A 30 -15.39 -32.81 1.33
C GLU A 30 -15.09 -31.76 2.40
N TYR A 31 -14.05 -31.98 3.21
CA TYR A 31 -13.69 -31.10 4.33
C TYR A 31 -12.76 -29.94 3.94
N CYS A 32 -11.68 -30.22 3.21
CA CYS A 32 -10.64 -29.23 2.91
C CYS A 32 -10.55 -28.87 1.41
N ALA A 33 -11.40 -29.46 0.58
CA ALA A 33 -11.38 -29.33 -0.89
C ALA A 33 -10.05 -29.73 -1.57
N SER A 34 -9.10 -30.33 -0.84
CA SER A 34 -7.83 -30.79 -1.40
C SER A 34 -8.10 -31.80 -2.52
N PRO A 35 -7.41 -31.68 -3.67
CA PRO A 35 -7.38 -32.73 -4.68
C PRO A 35 -6.73 -33.99 -4.10
N VAL A 36 -7.37 -35.14 -4.28
CA VAL A 36 -6.89 -36.45 -3.83
C VAL A 36 -7.13 -37.47 -4.95
N LEU A 37 -6.09 -38.27 -5.20
CA LEU A 37 -6.13 -39.39 -6.13
C LEU A 37 -6.36 -40.69 -5.37
N GLY A 38 -7.23 -41.54 -5.90
CA GLY A 38 -7.40 -42.92 -5.45
C GLY A 38 -6.21 -43.81 -5.84
N PRO A 39 -6.06 -44.95 -5.16
CA PRO A 39 -4.91 -45.85 -5.34
C PRO A 39 -4.79 -46.45 -6.74
N SER A 40 -5.90 -46.55 -7.48
CA SER A 40 -5.94 -47.05 -8.85
C SER A 40 -5.87 -45.97 -9.93
N GLN A 41 -5.73 -44.69 -9.55
CA GLN A 41 -5.73 -43.58 -10.51
C GLN A 41 -4.28 -43.25 -10.93
N SER A 42 -4.08 -43.02 -12.23
CA SER A 42 -2.79 -42.53 -12.74
C SER A 42 -2.51 -41.11 -12.24
N ARG A 43 -1.22 -40.83 -12.00
CA ARG A 43 -0.71 -39.51 -11.61
C ARG A 43 -0.17 -38.73 -12.82
N ASP A 44 -0.27 -39.30 -14.01
CA ASP A 44 0.29 -38.77 -15.23
C ASP A 44 -0.66 -37.74 -15.83
N CYS A 45 -0.12 -36.91 -16.71
CA CYS A 45 -0.93 -35.96 -17.44
C CYS A 45 -1.88 -36.69 -18.38
N VAL A 46 -3.14 -36.26 -18.42
CA VAL A 46 -4.17 -36.83 -19.31
C VAL A 46 -3.77 -36.74 -20.79
N ASN A 47 -2.97 -35.74 -21.17
CA ASN A 47 -2.50 -35.56 -22.55
C ASN A 47 -1.10 -36.15 -22.79
N HIS A 48 -0.31 -36.38 -21.74
CA HIS A 48 1.06 -36.88 -21.82
C HIS A 48 1.25 -38.03 -20.80
N PRO A 49 0.99 -39.29 -21.19
CA PRO A 49 0.99 -40.44 -20.28
C PRO A 49 2.35 -40.73 -19.64
N ASP A 50 3.45 -40.29 -20.26
CA ASP A 50 4.81 -40.50 -19.75
C ASP A 50 5.30 -39.36 -18.84
N VAL A 51 4.46 -38.35 -18.60
CA VAL A 51 4.83 -37.14 -17.84
C VAL A 51 3.92 -37.00 -16.62
N LEU A 52 4.54 -36.89 -15.44
CA LEU A 52 3.82 -36.65 -14.19
C LEU A 52 3.08 -35.31 -14.22
N ALA A 53 1.82 -35.33 -13.80
CA ALA A 53 1.04 -34.12 -13.67
C ALA A 53 1.55 -33.26 -12.49
N LYS A 54 1.53 -31.94 -12.69
CA LYS A 54 1.93 -30.96 -11.68
C LYS A 54 0.73 -30.31 -11.01
N GLU A 55 -0.36 -30.12 -11.75
CA GLU A 55 -1.53 -29.38 -11.28
C GLU A 55 -2.83 -30.03 -11.74
N VAL A 56 -3.95 -29.56 -11.16
CA VAL A 56 -5.31 -30.02 -11.49
C VAL A 56 -6.09 -28.90 -12.16
N CYS A 57 -6.70 -29.19 -13.31
CA CYS A 57 -7.56 -28.22 -13.99
C CYS A 57 -8.76 -27.86 -13.10
N HIS A 58 -8.96 -26.58 -12.84
CA HIS A 58 -10.00 -26.04 -11.96
C HIS A 58 -11.42 -26.43 -12.42
N VAL A 59 -11.64 -26.41 -13.74
CA VAL A 59 -12.95 -26.69 -14.37
C VAL A 59 -13.23 -28.19 -14.47
N CYS A 60 -12.45 -28.93 -15.28
CA CYS A 60 -12.75 -30.32 -15.56
C CYS A 60 -12.25 -31.33 -14.51
N GLY A 61 -11.31 -30.93 -13.63
CA GLY A 61 -10.69 -31.81 -12.64
C GLY A 61 -9.63 -32.78 -13.18
N ASP A 62 -9.17 -32.55 -14.42
CA ASP A 62 -8.15 -33.39 -15.07
C ASP A 62 -6.74 -33.02 -14.57
N LEU A 63 -5.86 -34.02 -14.51
CA LEU A 63 -4.45 -33.86 -14.19
C LEU A 63 -3.67 -33.35 -15.41
N VAL A 64 -2.94 -32.24 -15.24
CA VAL A 64 -2.18 -31.59 -16.32
C VAL A 64 -0.70 -31.41 -15.96
N CYS A 65 0.18 -31.65 -16.92
CA CYS A 65 1.60 -31.30 -16.83
C CYS A 65 1.82 -29.80 -17.11
N GLU A 66 3.06 -29.35 -16.92
CA GLU A 66 3.47 -27.95 -17.13
C GLU A 66 3.18 -27.44 -18.55
N ASP A 67 3.34 -28.29 -19.57
CA ASP A 67 3.10 -27.93 -20.96
C ASP A 67 1.61 -27.83 -21.32
N CYS A 68 0.72 -28.51 -20.57
CA CYS A 68 -0.72 -28.54 -20.84
C CYS A 68 -1.53 -27.62 -19.91
N MET A 69 -0.86 -26.90 -19.01
CA MET A 69 -1.51 -26.02 -18.04
C MET A 69 -1.42 -24.56 -18.46
N GLN A 70 -2.55 -23.87 -18.40
CA GLN A 70 -2.64 -22.44 -18.55
C GLN A 70 -2.99 -21.84 -17.19
N LYS A 71 -2.03 -21.15 -16.55
CA LYS A 71 -2.31 -20.35 -15.36
C LYS A 71 -3.08 -19.10 -15.78
N ARG A 72 -4.19 -18.82 -15.11
CA ARG A 72 -4.99 -17.61 -15.33
C ARG A 72 -5.20 -16.90 -14.00
N VAL A 73 -5.27 -15.58 -14.04
CA VAL A 73 -5.52 -14.75 -12.85
C VAL A 73 -6.80 -13.96 -13.07
N GLY A 74 -7.70 -14.04 -12.11
CA GLY A 74 -8.97 -13.31 -12.12
C GLY A 74 -9.25 -12.68 -10.76
N GLU A 75 -10.04 -11.61 -10.76
CA GLU A 75 -10.50 -10.96 -9.54
C GLU A 75 -11.88 -11.52 -9.16
N TYR A 76 -12.01 -12.10 -7.97
CA TYR A 76 -13.27 -12.63 -7.47
C TYR A 76 -13.50 -12.13 -6.04
N GLY A 77 -14.57 -11.36 -5.82
CA GLY A 77 -14.90 -10.79 -4.51
C GLY A 77 -13.81 -9.88 -3.93
N GLY A 78 -13.07 -9.16 -4.79
CA GLY A 78 -11.96 -8.28 -4.39
C GLY A 78 -10.66 -9.00 -4.02
N LYS A 79 -10.57 -10.32 -4.26
CA LYS A 79 -9.33 -11.10 -4.12
C LYS A 79 -8.85 -11.58 -5.48
N LEU A 80 -7.54 -11.48 -5.71
CA LEU A 80 -6.89 -12.09 -6.87
C LEU A 80 -6.78 -13.60 -6.65
N LEU A 81 -7.39 -14.37 -7.53
CA LEU A 81 -7.31 -15.83 -7.55
C LEU A 81 -6.49 -16.27 -8.75
N THR A 82 -5.55 -17.19 -8.52
CA THR A 82 -4.86 -17.91 -9.59
C THR A 82 -5.56 -19.24 -9.79
N ILE A 83 -6.02 -19.49 -11.01
CA ILE A 83 -6.64 -20.75 -11.42
C ILE A 83 -5.77 -21.42 -12.47
N VAL A 84 -5.77 -22.75 -12.46
CA VAL A 84 -5.08 -23.57 -13.46
C VAL A 84 -6.12 -24.19 -14.38
N ASN A 85 -5.96 -24.01 -15.69
CA ASN A 85 -6.84 -24.59 -16.69
C ASN A 85 -6.08 -25.52 -17.62
N CYS A 86 -6.76 -26.55 -18.14
CA CYS A 86 -6.28 -27.30 -19.29
C CYS A 86 -6.65 -26.58 -20.60
N GLU A 87 -5.99 -26.93 -21.69
CA GLU A 87 -6.17 -26.32 -23.02
C GLU A 87 -7.52 -26.64 -23.70
N LYS A 88 -8.38 -27.46 -23.08
CA LYS A 88 -9.70 -27.80 -23.64
C LYS A 88 -10.54 -26.54 -23.78
N GLN A 89 -11.06 -26.28 -24.99
CA GLN A 89 -11.85 -25.07 -25.29
C GLN A 89 -13.02 -24.84 -24.32
N SER A 90 -13.70 -25.91 -23.87
CA SER A 90 -14.78 -25.80 -22.88
C SER A 90 -14.30 -25.25 -21.53
N CYS A 91 -13.11 -25.66 -21.08
CA CYS A 91 -12.52 -25.19 -19.81
C CYS A 91 -12.00 -23.75 -19.95
N VAL A 92 -11.45 -23.40 -21.11
CA VAL A 92 -11.01 -22.04 -21.41
C VAL A 92 -12.21 -21.08 -21.45
N ALA A 93 -13.33 -21.48 -22.05
CA ALA A 93 -14.55 -20.67 -22.13
C ALA A 93 -15.18 -20.41 -20.75
N GLU A 94 -15.24 -21.42 -19.89
CA GLU A 94 -15.81 -21.28 -18.53
C GLU A 94 -14.96 -20.38 -17.62
N SER A 95 -13.68 -20.24 -17.93
CA SER A 95 -12.74 -19.41 -17.16
C SER A 95 -12.29 -18.16 -17.89
N ASP A 96 -13.04 -17.71 -18.89
CA ASP A 96 -12.67 -16.55 -19.69
C ASP A 96 -12.67 -15.24 -18.88
N TRP A 97 -13.36 -15.24 -17.75
CA TRP A 97 -13.31 -14.17 -16.75
C TRP A 97 -11.92 -13.99 -16.11
N ALA A 98 -11.03 -14.98 -16.19
CA ALA A 98 -9.65 -14.92 -15.72
C ALA A 98 -8.69 -14.84 -16.91
N LYS A 99 -7.79 -13.85 -16.90
CA LYS A 99 -6.86 -13.63 -18.01
C LYS A 99 -5.66 -14.57 -17.90
N PRO A 100 -5.13 -15.09 -19.02
CA PRO A 100 -3.92 -15.90 -18.99
C PRO A 100 -2.76 -15.11 -18.38
N LEU A 101 -2.05 -15.76 -17.48
CA LEU A 101 -0.91 -15.22 -16.80
C LEU A 101 0.32 -15.38 -17.71
N ASN A 102 0.92 -14.26 -18.09
CA ASN A 102 2.21 -14.30 -18.75
C ASN A 102 3.31 -14.48 -17.70
N GLU A 103 3.83 -15.71 -17.57
CA GLU A 103 4.87 -16.04 -16.59
C GLU A 103 6.18 -15.28 -16.84
N GLU A 104 6.52 -15.00 -18.10
CA GLU A 104 7.68 -14.18 -18.44
C GLU A 104 7.49 -12.73 -17.99
N TYR A 105 6.28 -12.18 -18.18
CA TYR A 105 5.93 -10.86 -17.66
C TYR A 105 6.08 -10.83 -16.14
N GLN A 106 5.52 -11.83 -15.44
CA GLN A 106 5.57 -11.91 -13.98
C GLN A 106 7.00 -12.01 -13.44
N LYS A 107 7.88 -12.77 -14.12
CA LYS A 107 9.31 -12.83 -13.78
C LYS A 107 9.99 -11.48 -13.97
N LEU A 108 9.66 -10.75 -15.03
CA LEU A 108 10.26 -9.44 -15.34
C LEU A 108 9.78 -8.33 -14.39
N ILE A 109 8.56 -8.44 -13.85
CA ILE A 109 8.00 -7.47 -12.89
C ILE A 109 8.19 -7.88 -11.42
N ASN A 110 9.01 -8.90 -11.12
CA ASN A 110 9.25 -9.28 -9.73
C ASN A 110 9.91 -8.10 -8.97
N MET A 111 9.23 -7.63 -7.93
CA MET A 111 9.61 -6.45 -7.13
C MET A 111 10.02 -6.79 -5.69
N ASP A 112 10.47 -8.02 -5.41
CA ASP A 112 10.95 -8.41 -4.07
C ASP A 112 11.99 -7.43 -3.46
N TRP A 113 12.78 -6.78 -4.31
CA TRP A 113 13.74 -5.75 -3.89
C TRP A 113 13.08 -4.46 -3.37
N ALA A 114 11.90 -4.12 -3.89
CA ALA A 114 11.19 -2.89 -3.56
C ALA A 114 10.55 -2.97 -2.17
N ASP A 115 10.00 -4.13 -1.79
CA ASP A 115 9.35 -4.32 -0.49
C ASP A 115 10.26 -3.97 0.69
N ARG A 116 11.54 -4.36 0.60
CA ARG A 116 12.55 -4.01 1.60
C ARG A 116 12.79 -2.51 1.68
N ILE A 117 12.84 -1.85 0.53
CA ILE A 117 13.10 -0.40 0.46
C ILE A 117 11.87 0.37 0.95
N ASP A 118 10.67 -0.07 0.59
CA ASP A 118 9.41 0.56 1.00
C ASP A 118 9.25 0.57 2.52
N ASN A 119 9.65 -0.53 3.19
CA ASN A 119 9.68 -0.58 4.66
C ASN A 119 10.69 0.39 5.28
N ILE A 120 11.88 0.56 4.65
CA ILE A 120 12.86 1.54 5.11
C ILE A 120 12.33 2.96 4.95
N ILE A 121 11.74 3.27 3.79
CA ILE A 121 11.15 4.59 3.52
C ILE A 121 10.04 4.90 4.53
N LEU A 122 9.14 3.95 4.79
CA LEU A 122 8.05 4.13 5.75
C LEU A 122 8.56 4.39 7.17
N ARG A 123 9.63 3.71 7.59
CA ARG A 123 10.25 3.94 8.90
C ARG A 123 10.91 5.31 9.01
N ILE A 124 11.67 5.72 7.99
CA ILE A 124 12.39 7.01 8.00
C ILE A 124 11.38 8.16 7.95
N THR A 125 10.41 8.10 7.04
CA THR A 125 9.35 9.14 6.92
C THR A 125 8.47 9.18 8.16
N GLY A 126 8.02 8.04 8.66
CA GLY A 126 7.19 7.95 9.86
C GLY A 126 7.91 8.48 11.10
N PHE A 127 9.19 8.14 11.28
CA PHE A 127 9.99 8.67 12.37
C PHE A 127 10.19 10.20 12.26
N GLY A 128 10.46 10.72 11.06
CA GLY A 128 10.54 12.15 10.80
C GLY A 128 9.23 12.87 11.15
N ALA A 129 8.08 12.33 10.74
CA ALA A 129 6.77 12.89 11.06
C ALA A 129 6.45 12.89 12.57
N ILE A 130 6.83 11.83 13.29
CA ILE A 130 6.69 11.78 14.75
C ILE A 130 7.54 12.87 15.41
N ILE A 131 8.78 13.06 14.96
CA ILE A 131 9.65 14.12 15.48
C ILE A 131 9.02 15.49 15.24
N MET A 132 8.47 15.75 14.05
CA MET A 132 7.79 17.02 13.75
C MET A 132 6.55 17.23 14.63
N MET A 133 5.75 16.19 14.89
CA MET A 133 4.63 16.29 15.84
C MET A 133 5.07 16.61 17.27
N VAL A 134 6.13 15.96 17.76
CA VAL A 134 6.68 16.23 19.11
C VAL A 134 7.24 17.65 19.18
N PHE A 135 7.92 18.07 18.12
CA PHE A 135 8.38 19.45 17.96
C PHE A 135 7.21 20.45 18.03
N GLU A 136 6.11 20.23 17.30
CA GLU A 136 4.94 21.11 17.31
C GLU A 136 4.31 21.23 18.69
N LEU A 137 4.26 20.12 19.45
CA LEU A 137 3.78 20.12 20.81
C LEU A 137 4.68 20.96 21.74
N ILE A 138 5.99 20.76 21.67
CA ILE A 138 6.97 21.53 22.48
C ILE A 138 6.91 23.00 22.10
N PHE A 139 6.78 23.31 20.81
CA PHE A 139 6.62 24.67 20.30
C PHE A 139 5.39 25.34 20.89
N PHE A 140 4.24 24.67 20.85
CA PHE A 140 2.99 25.18 21.40
C PHE A 140 3.09 25.46 22.91
N ILE A 141 3.63 24.51 23.68
CA ILE A 141 3.83 24.66 25.13
C ILE A 141 4.80 25.82 25.40
N GLY A 142 5.89 25.93 24.64
CA GLY A 142 6.87 27.00 24.75
C GLY A 142 6.25 28.37 24.52
N VAL A 143 5.45 28.53 23.46
CA VAL A 143 4.75 29.79 23.15
C VAL A 143 3.78 30.16 24.27
N ILE A 144 3.02 29.21 24.83
CA ILE A 144 2.13 29.45 25.98
C ILE A 144 2.94 29.89 27.20
N PHE A 145 4.05 29.21 27.50
CA PHE A 145 4.92 29.55 28.62
C PHE A 145 5.44 30.98 28.52
N TYR A 146 6.00 31.36 27.36
CA TYR A 146 6.49 32.73 27.17
C TYR A 146 5.35 33.76 27.20
N GLN A 147 4.17 33.45 26.68
CA GLN A 147 3.04 34.38 26.66
C GLN A 147 2.46 34.68 28.06
N TYR A 148 2.37 33.68 28.94
CA TYR A 148 1.62 33.80 30.21
C TYR A 148 2.46 33.75 31.47
N LEU A 149 3.61 33.08 31.42
CA LEU A 149 4.42 32.81 32.60
C LEU A 149 5.69 33.66 32.62
N THR A 150 5.98 34.42 31.57
CA THR A 150 7.11 35.34 31.52
C THR A 150 6.66 36.79 31.30
N PRO A 151 7.37 37.78 31.89
CA PRO A 151 7.10 39.21 31.66
C PRO A 151 7.46 39.66 30.23
N TRP A 152 8.09 38.78 29.44
CA TRP A 152 8.43 38.99 28.04
C TRP A 152 7.30 38.53 27.12
N SER A 153 6.06 38.76 27.55
CA SER A 153 4.87 38.42 26.79
C SER A 153 5.04 38.91 25.36
N ILE A 154 4.88 38.01 24.40
CA ILE A 154 4.89 38.37 22.98
C ILE A 154 3.87 39.51 22.84
N PRO A 155 4.26 40.67 22.28
CA PRO A 155 3.39 41.83 22.24
C PRO A 155 2.07 41.41 21.59
N PRO A 156 0.92 41.71 22.21
CA PRO A 156 -0.36 41.33 21.65
C PRO A 156 -0.50 42.03 20.30
N ILE A 157 -0.36 41.27 19.22
CA ILE A 157 -0.82 41.72 17.92
C ILE A 157 -2.34 41.69 18.03
N SER A 158 -2.92 42.87 18.30
CA SER A 158 -4.34 43.10 18.39
C SER A 158 -5.00 42.92 17.02
N LEU A 159 -5.22 41.66 16.64
CA LEU A 159 -6.30 41.33 15.73
C LEU A 159 -7.57 41.30 16.58
N THR A 160 -8.20 42.47 16.71
CA THR A 160 -9.56 42.63 17.24
C THR A 160 -10.53 41.80 16.40
N LEU A 161 -10.65 40.52 16.72
CA LEU A 161 -11.84 39.75 16.42
C LEU A 161 -12.68 39.74 17.71
N THR A 162 -13.70 40.59 17.71
CA THR A 162 -14.87 40.60 18.61
C THR A 162 -14.64 40.89 20.09
N SER A 163 -14.92 42.15 20.42
CA SER A 163 -15.08 42.75 21.74
C SER A 163 -16.34 42.31 22.50
N THR A 164 -16.77 41.04 22.46
CA THR A 164 -18.12 40.68 22.96
C THR A 164 -18.23 39.51 23.93
N PHE A 165 -17.16 38.85 24.34
CA PHE A 165 -17.24 37.88 25.45
C PHE A 165 -16.25 38.21 26.56
N VAL A 166 -16.70 39.06 27.48
CA VAL A 166 -16.07 39.31 28.78
C VAL A 166 -16.37 38.09 29.67
N LEU A 167 -15.39 37.20 29.80
CA LEU A 167 -15.43 36.07 30.74
C LEU A 167 -14.12 36.05 31.54
N GLY A 168 -14.06 36.90 32.58
CA GLY A 168 -13.14 36.79 33.74
C GLY A 168 -11.63 36.69 33.45
N PRO A 169 -10.78 36.51 34.47
CA PRO A 169 -9.34 36.33 34.32
C PRO A 169 -9.06 34.88 33.91
N VAL A 170 -9.59 34.47 32.76
CA VAL A 170 -9.22 33.23 32.11
C VAL A 170 -8.20 33.61 31.06
N ILE A 171 -7.00 33.05 31.19
CA ILE A 171 -5.88 33.10 30.23
C ILE A 171 -6.41 33.19 28.79
N MET A 172 -6.54 34.42 28.26
CA MET A 172 -7.07 34.64 26.90
C MET A 172 -5.93 34.40 25.92
N ILE A 173 -5.84 33.19 25.39
CA ILE A 173 -4.98 32.85 24.25
C ILE A 173 -5.49 33.64 23.05
N PRO A 174 -4.68 34.55 22.46
CA PRO A 174 -5.09 35.24 21.26
C PRO A 174 -5.48 34.19 20.22
N ALA A 175 -6.70 34.28 19.69
CA ALA A 175 -7.27 33.25 18.83
C ALA A 175 -6.36 32.93 17.62
N THR A 176 -5.56 33.91 17.18
CA THR A 176 -4.54 33.75 16.14
C THR A 176 -3.46 32.74 16.52
N ILE A 177 -2.95 32.75 17.76
CA ILE A 177 -1.96 31.78 18.26
C ILE A 177 -2.54 30.38 18.24
N LEU A 178 -3.78 30.24 18.74
CA LEU A 178 -4.48 28.97 18.81
C LEU A 178 -4.71 28.39 17.41
N VAL A 179 -5.26 29.19 16.49
CA VAL A 179 -5.56 28.77 15.11
C VAL A 179 -4.29 28.37 14.37
N LEU A 180 -3.21 29.16 14.44
CA LEU A 180 -1.94 28.83 13.77
C LEU A 180 -1.29 27.55 14.32
N SER A 181 -1.46 27.28 15.61
CA SER A 181 -0.94 26.06 16.25
C SER A 181 -1.78 24.82 15.93
N ILE A 182 -3.10 24.97 15.86
CA ILE A 182 -4.00 23.89 15.40
C ILE A 182 -3.71 23.55 13.94
N LEU A 183 -3.53 24.56 13.08
CA LEU A 183 -3.19 24.35 11.67
C LEU A 183 -1.84 23.66 11.49
N GLY A 184 -0.83 24.02 12.31
CA GLY A 184 0.48 23.34 12.30
C GLY A 184 0.37 21.86 12.64
N ASN A 185 -0.31 21.54 13.75
CA ASN A 185 -0.56 20.15 14.15
C ASN A 185 -1.39 19.37 13.11
N LEU A 186 -2.39 20.02 12.51
CA LEU A 186 -3.19 19.41 11.45
C LEU A 186 -2.34 19.08 10.22
N LEU A 187 -1.46 20.00 9.80
CA LEU A 187 -0.53 19.77 8.69
C LEU A 187 0.40 18.60 8.98
N ALA A 188 1.00 18.54 10.17
CA ALA A 188 1.86 17.43 10.59
C ALA A 188 1.11 16.09 10.61
N ALA A 189 -0.15 16.07 11.08
CA ALA A 189 -0.98 14.88 11.09
C ALA A 189 -1.35 14.41 9.67
N ILE A 190 -1.70 15.35 8.78
CA ILE A 190 -1.95 15.06 7.36
C ILE A 190 -0.69 14.50 6.71
N LEU A 191 0.48 15.02 7.04
CA LEU A 191 1.77 14.51 6.58
C LEU A 191 1.98 13.04 6.97
N LEU A 192 1.77 12.73 8.25
CA LEU A 192 1.88 11.37 8.78
C LEU A 192 0.88 10.41 8.11
N GLN A 193 -0.38 10.83 7.99
CA GLN A 193 -1.43 9.99 7.43
C GLN A 193 -1.28 9.79 5.92
N SER A 194 -0.84 10.82 5.19
CA SER A 194 -0.53 10.75 3.77
C SER A 194 0.69 9.85 3.51
N ALA A 195 1.70 9.90 4.38
CA ALA A 195 2.80 8.94 4.31
C ALA A 195 2.26 7.51 4.43
N LEU A 196 1.48 7.21 5.47
CA LEU A 196 0.97 5.85 5.72
C LEU A 196 0.04 5.32 4.62
N GLN A 197 -0.94 6.11 4.17
CA GLN A 197 -1.95 5.63 3.22
C GLN A 197 -1.39 5.37 1.82
N VAL A 198 -0.44 6.17 1.36
CA VAL A 198 0.04 6.03 -0.03
C VAL A 198 1.05 4.88 -0.18
N PHE A 199 1.73 4.48 0.90
CA PHE A 199 2.55 3.25 0.90
C PHE A 199 1.71 1.98 0.86
N VAL A 200 0.49 1.99 1.40
CA VAL A 200 -0.42 0.82 1.37
C VAL A 200 -1.01 0.58 -0.02
N HIS A 201 -1.10 1.60 -0.87
CA HIS A 201 -1.76 1.53 -2.18
C HIS A 201 -0.79 1.49 -3.38
N ASP A 202 0.49 1.17 -3.20
CA ASP A 202 1.51 1.05 -4.26
C ASP A 202 1.71 2.31 -5.14
N ARG A 203 1.23 3.48 -4.70
CA ARG A 203 1.31 4.75 -5.45
C ARG A 203 2.50 5.61 -5.03
N GLN A 204 3.68 5.01 -4.97
CA GLN A 204 4.89 5.62 -4.38
C GLN A 204 5.34 6.93 -5.02
N LEU A 205 5.22 7.05 -6.35
CA LEU A 205 5.59 8.29 -7.06
C LEU A 205 4.69 9.46 -6.68
N GLY A 206 3.37 9.22 -6.65
CA GLY A 206 2.39 10.22 -6.20
C GLY A 206 2.59 10.55 -4.72
N ALA A 207 2.83 9.53 -3.89
CA ALA A 207 3.12 9.67 -2.46
C ALA A 207 4.25 10.67 -2.22
N GLY A 208 5.40 10.39 -2.85
CA GLY A 208 6.60 11.17 -2.65
C GLY A 208 6.40 12.62 -3.07
N LEU A 209 5.73 12.86 -4.19
CA LEU A 209 5.42 14.21 -4.66
C LEU A 209 4.47 14.96 -3.71
N THR A 210 3.39 14.32 -3.27
CA THR A 210 2.44 14.91 -2.31
C THR A 210 3.12 15.22 -0.98
N LEU A 211 3.93 14.30 -0.46
CA LEU A 211 4.72 14.52 0.76
C LEU A 211 5.65 15.73 0.60
N LEU A 212 6.34 15.86 -0.54
CA LEU A 212 7.22 16.99 -0.81
C LEU A 212 6.48 18.33 -0.80
N VAL A 213 5.29 18.38 -1.40
CA VAL A 213 4.44 19.58 -1.40
C VAL A 213 4.00 19.94 0.02
N ILE A 214 3.57 18.96 0.82
CA ILE A 214 3.13 19.23 2.20
C ILE A 214 4.30 19.70 3.06
N ILE A 215 5.49 19.12 2.93
CA ILE A 215 6.71 19.58 3.63
C ILE A 215 7.00 21.06 3.31
N VAL A 216 6.90 21.47 2.04
CA VAL A 216 7.12 22.87 1.65
C VAL A 216 6.12 23.80 2.34
N LEU A 217 4.84 23.39 2.41
CA LEU A 217 3.80 24.16 3.11
C LEU A 217 4.06 24.24 4.62
N GLU A 218 4.51 23.15 5.23
CA GLU A 218 4.83 23.11 6.67
C GLU A 218 6.01 24.03 7.02
N VAL A 219 7.09 23.99 6.22
CA VAL A 219 8.25 24.88 6.40
C VAL A 219 7.83 26.35 6.23
N ALA A 220 7.02 26.67 5.22
CA ALA A 220 6.51 28.02 5.02
C ALA A 220 5.65 28.49 6.21
N HIS A 221 4.78 27.62 6.72
CA HIS A 221 3.95 27.89 7.90
C HIS A 221 4.79 28.11 9.16
N LEU A 222 5.86 27.33 9.35
CA LEU A 222 6.78 27.50 10.47
C LEU A 222 7.52 28.83 10.42
N LEU A 223 8.07 29.20 9.25
CA LEU A 223 8.74 30.49 9.06
C LEU A 223 7.78 31.65 9.32
N PHE A 224 6.55 31.56 8.81
CA PHE A 224 5.51 32.56 9.05
C PHE A 224 5.22 32.72 10.56
N ARG A 225 5.04 31.60 11.30
CA ARG A 225 4.84 31.64 12.75
C ARG A 225 6.04 32.22 13.49
N GLY A 226 7.27 31.88 13.08
CA GLY A 226 8.48 32.40 13.70
C GLY A 226 8.61 33.92 13.60
N ILE A 227 8.27 34.47 12.43
CA ILE A 227 8.20 35.92 12.21
C ILE A 227 7.04 36.54 13.00
N TYR A 228 5.86 35.94 12.93
CA TYR A 228 4.64 36.46 13.58
C TYR A 228 4.76 36.53 15.10
N PHE A 229 5.39 35.55 15.74
CA PHE A 229 5.63 35.54 17.19
C PHE A 229 6.89 36.29 17.62
N GLY A 230 7.66 36.84 16.68
CA GLY A 230 8.88 37.58 17.01
C GLY A 230 9.89 36.72 17.77
N LEU A 231 10.06 35.44 17.40
CA LEU A 231 10.92 34.51 18.17
C LEU A 231 12.38 34.98 18.26
N LEU A 232 12.81 35.89 17.37
CA LEU A 232 14.13 36.51 17.39
C LEU A 232 14.33 37.49 18.55
N SER A 233 13.25 38.04 19.13
CA SER A 233 13.33 38.94 20.28
C SER A 233 13.19 38.21 21.61
N LEU A 234 13.18 36.87 21.61
CA LEU A 234 13.18 36.08 22.85
C LEU A 234 14.53 36.25 23.57
N PRO A 235 14.51 36.42 24.90
CA PRO A 235 15.72 36.66 25.68
C PRO A 235 16.58 35.41 25.90
N ASP A 236 16.01 34.23 25.74
CA ASP A 236 16.78 32.98 25.76
C ASP A 236 17.40 32.72 24.38
N PRO A 237 18.73 32.80 24.22
CA PRO A 237 19.40 32.58 22.94
C PRO A 237 19.41 31.10 22.52
N TYR A 238 19.09 30.15 23.41
CA TYR A 238 19.17 28.72 23.10
C TYR A 238 17.86 28.12 22.61
N PHE A 239 16.71 28.67 23.02
CA PHE A 239 15.40 28.15 22.65
C PHE A 239 15.20 28.06 21.13
N LEU A 240 15.42 29.16 20.41
CA LEU A 240 15.19 29.24 18.97
C LEU A 240 16.13 28.30 18.17
N PRO A 241 17.46 28.28 18.41
CA PRO A 241 18.37 27.34 17.73
C PRO A 241 18.03 25.87 17.97
N ILE A 242 17.66 25.48 19.20
CA ILE A 242 17.28 24.10 19.52
C ILE A 242 16.02 23.70 18.74
N MET A 243 15.02 24.59 18.72
CA MET A 243 13.76 24.36 18.00
C MET A 243 13.97 24.25 16.49
N ILE A 244 14.76 25.15 15.90
CA ILE A 244 15.12 25.07 14.46
C ILE A 244 15.89 23.79 14.17
N GLY A 245 16.83 23.39 15.04
CA GLY A 245 17.59 22.15 14.87
C GLY A 245 16.72 20.90 14.88
N ALA A 246 15.77 20.81 15.81
CA ALA A 246 14.82 19.70 15.89
C ALA A 246 13.90 19.64 14.67
N PHE A 247 13.35 20.79 14.24
CA PHE A 247 12.52 20.88 13.05
C PHE A 247 13.31 20.50 11.79
N LEU A 248 14.49 21.08 11.60
CA LEU A 248 15.37 20.79 10.45
C LEU A 248 15.69 19.30 10.36
N PHE A 249 15.98 18.66 11.49
CA PHE A 249 16.24 17.22 11.52
C PHE A 249 15.01 16.41 11.08
N GLY A 250 13.83 16.73 11.60
CA GLY A 250 12.56 16.13 11.16
C GLY A 250 12.30 16.34 9.67
N THR A 251 12.42 17.58 9.18
CA THR A 251 12.24 17.95 7.78
C THR A 251 13.19 17.18 6.87
N ILE A 252 14.47 17.05 7.23
CA ILE A 252 15.46 16.29 6.46
C ILE A 252 15.06 14.82 6.33
N LEU A 253 14.60 14.19 7.40
CA LEU A 253 14.16 12.79 7.37
C LEU A 253 12.97 12.59 6.44
N VAL A 254 11.94 13.44 6.54
CA VAL A 254 10.76 13.35 5.67
C VAL A 254 11.13 13.66 4.21
N PHE A 255 12.02 14.63 3.98
CA PHE A 255 12.51 14.98 2.65
C PHE A 255 13.28 13.81 2.00
N PHE A 256 14.22 13.19 2.71
CA PHE A 256 14.94 12.02 2.20
C PHE A 256 14.00 10.86 1.89
N GLY A 257 13.04 10.60 2.77
CA GLY A 257 12.04 9.57 2.53
C GLY A 257 11.14 9.86 1.32
N SER A 258 10.75 11.12 1.12
CA SER A 258 10.01 11.58 -0.06
C SER A 258 10.81 11.37 -1.35
N LEU A 259 12.08 11.81 -1.39
CA LEU A 259 12.95 11.62 -2.56
C LEU A 259 13.14 10.13 -2.88
N MET A 260 13.34 9.30 -1.87
CA MET A 260 13.52 7.87 -2.06
C MET A 260 12.24 7.20 -2.58
N ALA A 261 11.05 7.63 -2.11
CA ALA A 261 9.77 7.18 -2.65
C ALA A 261 9.59 7.57 -4.13
N ILE A 262 9.96 8.79 -4.52
CA ILE A 262 9.93 9.24 -5.92
C ILE A 262 10.88 8.39 -6.77
N TYR A 263 12.10 8.16 -6.28
CA TYR A 263 13.11 7.37 -6.99
C TYR A 263 12.64 5.93 -7.22
N VAL A 264 12.16 5.25 -6.17
CA VAL A 264 11.64 3.87 -6.27
C VAL A 264 10.42 3.83 -7.19
N GLY A 265 9.47 4.75 -7.02
CA GLY A 265 8.29 4.83 -7.87
C GLY A 265 8.63 5.03 -9.35
N ASN A 266 9.63 5.84 -9.67
CA ASN A 266 10.10 6.02 -11.04
C ASN A 266 10.79 4.76 -11.58
N LYS A 267 11.62 4.10 -10.76
CA LYS A 267 12.26 2.83 -11.13
C LYS A 267 11.23 1.72 -11.40
N LYS A 268 10.19 1.60 -10.56
CA LYS A 268 9.06 0.68 -10.78
C LYS A 268 8.39 0.97 -12.13
N ARG A 269 8.09 2.25 -12.40
CA ARG A 269 7.46 2.68 -13.67
C ARG A 269 8.29 2.30 -14.90
N VAL A 270 9.61 2.50 -14.86
CA VAL A 270 10.51 2.13 -15.97
C VAL A 270 10.53 0.61 -16.15
N GLN A 271 10.65 -0.17 -15.08
CA GLN A 271 10.63 -1.64 -15.17
C GLN A 271 9.32 -2.18 -15.77
N PHE A 272 8.16 -1.62 -15.40
CA PHE A 272 6.88 -1.98 -16.02
C PHE A 272 6.84 -1.64 -17.51
N LYS A 273 7.40 -0.48 -17.89
CA LYS A 273 7.47 -0.07 -19.30
C LYS A 273 8.39 -1.01 -20.09
N ASP A 274 9.59 -1.28 -19.59
CA ASP A 274 10.56 -2.16 -20.24
C ASP A 274 10.04 -3.60 -20.34
N ALA A 275 9.35 -4.11 -19.31
CA ALA A 275 8.73 -5.44 -19.34
C ALA A 275 7.62 -5.52 -20.41
N ARG A 276 6.83 -4.45 -20.56
CA ARG A 276 5.81 -4.37 -21.62
C ARG A 276 6.44 -4.31 -23.01
N GLU A 277 7.49 -3.51 -23.19
CA GLU A 277 8.20 -3.40 -24.47
C GLU A 277 8.88 -4.72 -24.87
N LYS A 278 9.58 -5.38 -23.94
CA LYS A 278 10.26 -6.68 -24.20
C LYS A 278 9.30 -7.78 -24.63
N LEU A 279 8.06 -7.73 -24.14
CA LEU A 279 7.04 -8.73 -24.44
C LEU A 279 6.07 -8.28 -25.54
N ASN A 280 6.34 -7.16 -26.21
CA ASN A 280 5.46 -6.54 -27.21
C ASN A 280 4.01 -6.38 -26.72
N LEU A 281 3.84 -6.19 -25.42
CA LEU A 281 2.55 -5.90 -24.79
C LEU A 281 2.28 -4.39 -24.93
N SER A 282 2.32 -3.88 -26.16
CA SER A 282 1.91 -2.51 -26.45
C SER A 282 0.39 -2.42 -26.22
N ILE A 283 -0.05 -1.28 -25.68
CA ILE A 283 -1.46 -0.95 -25.42
C ILE A 283 -2.14 -0.68 -26.77
N GLN A 284 -2.21 -1.68 -27.65
CA GLN A 284 -2.88 -1.55 -28.95
C GLN A 284 -4.25 -2.26 -28.99
N SER A 285 -4.70 -2.85 -27.88
CA SER A 285 -5.97 -3.58 -27.83
C SER A 285 -6.96 -3.08 -26.76
N GLY A 286 -6.85 -1.82 -26.32
CA GLY A 286 -7.70 -1.27 -25.26
C GLY A 286 -8.32 0.09 -25.52
N ILE A 287 -7.80 0.87 -26.47
CA ILE A 287 -8.29 2.23 -26.76
C ILE A 287 -9.10 2.25 -28.07
N GLU A 288 -8.76 1.43 -29.07
CA GLU A 288 -9.53 1.34 -30.31
C GLU A 288 -10.91 0.68 -30.10
N GLY A 289 -11.04 -0.28 -29.18
CA GLY A 289 -12.32 -0.93 -28.89
C GLY A 289 -13.31 -0.09 -28.04
N ILE A 290 -12.85 1.01 -27.43
CA ILE A 290 -13.72 1.93 -26.67
C ILE A 290 -14.17 3.09 -27.57
N LEU A 291 -13.34 3.53 -28.51
CA LEU A 291 -13.68 4.58 -29.47
C LEU A 291 -14.59 4.10 -30.62
N GLU A 292 -14.70 2.80 -30.87
CA GLU A 292 -15.72 2.24 -31.79
C GLU A 292 -17.09 1.97 -31.13
N ARG A 293 -17.23 2.23 -29.81
CA ARG A 293 -18.50 2.03 -29.07
C ARG A 293 -19.02 3.28 -28.35
N THR A 294 -18.48 4.45 -28.68
CA THR A 294 -19.05 5.78 -28.36
C THR A 294 -19.26 6.57 -29.62
#